data_AF-A0A7Z0U694-F1
#
_entry.id   AF-A0A7Z0U694-F1
#
_cell.length_a   1.000
_cell.length_b   1.000
_cell.length_c   1.000
_cell.angle_alpha   90.00
_cell.angle_beta   90.00
_cell.angle_gamma   90.00
#
_symmetry.space_group_name_H-M   'P 1'
#
loop_
_entity.id
_entity.type
_entity.pdbx_description
1 polymer ?
#
loop_
_entity_poly.entity_id
_entity_poly.type
_entity_poly.pdbx_seq_one_letter_code
_entity_poly.pdbx_strand_id
1 'polypeptide(L)'
;MSGRNFEKDRQRRNVADRGHEHFKGGLPLTGEPRRKISKEQLRLDLDAALASVVQIKRVLRCDGCGHQFTALQPLDPPYPPSLCRKCGGAA
;
A
#
# COMPACT_ATOMS: atom_id res chain seq x y z
N MET A 1 42.96 -0.16 30.07
CA MET A 1 41.89 0.36 29.20
C MET A 1 40.81 -0.70 29.06
N SER A 2 39.54 -0.38 29.32
CA SER A 2 38.46 -1.38 29.40
C SER A 2 38.10 -1.89 28.01
N GLY A 3 38.33 -3.19 27.74
CA GLY A 3 38.04 -3.89 26.48
C GLY A 3 36.55 -4.14 26.21
N ARG A 4 35.69 -3.15 26.48
CA ARG A 4 34.26 -3.22 26.17
C ARG A 4 34.06 -2.93 24.69
N ASN A 5 33.52 -3.90 23.95
CA ASN A 5 33.16 -3.72 22.54
C ASN A 5 31.82 -2.96 22.44
N PHE A 6 31.86 -1.75 21.89
CA PHE A 6 30.69 -0.89 21.68
C PHE A 6 30.15 -0.93 20.24
N GLU A 7 30.59 -1.87 19.40
CA GLU A 7 30.12 -2.00 18.01
C GLU A 7 28.60 -2.16 17.93
N LYS A 8 27.99 -2.96 18.81
CA LYS A 8 26.54 -3.15 18.84
C LYS A 8 25.78 -1.88 19.19
N ASP A 9 26.29 -1.07 20.11
CA ASP A 9 25.65 0.21 20.47
C ASP A 9 25.79 1.23 19.34
N ARG A 10 26.95 1.25 18.66
CA ARG A 10 27.19 2.11 17.51
C ARG A 10 26.29 1.73 16.31
N GLN A 11 26.11 0.43 16.10
CA GLN A 11 25.24 -0.13 15.07
C GLN A 11 23.77 0.25 15.36
N ARG A 12 23.30 0.08 16.60
CA ARG A 12 21.94 0.49 17.03
C ARG A 12 21.66 1.98 16.84
N ARG A 13 22.63 2.87 17.17
CA ARG A 13 22.48 4.31 16.94
C ARG A 13 22.38 4.65 15.45
N ASN A 14 23.23 4.05 14.62
CA ASN A 14 23.19 4.26 13.17
C ASN A 14 21.86 3.84 12.55
N VAL A 15 21.25 2.73 12.99
CA VAL A 15 19.90 2.34 12.54
C VAL A 15 18.84 3.32 13.01
N ALA A 16 18.91 3.77 14.26
CA ALA A 16 17.94 4.75 14.78
C ALA A 16 17.99 6.08 14.01
N ASP A 17 19.19 6.52 13.61
CA ASP A 17 19.41 7.76 12.88
C ASP A 17 19.09 7.66 11.38
N ARG A 18 19.43 6.52 10.73
CA ARG A 18 19.31 6.33 9.28
C ARG A 18 18.12 5.48 8.84
N GLY A 19 17.41 4.87 9.79
CA GLY A 19 16.26 4.01 9.56
C GLY A 19 16.58 2.63 8.98
N HIS A 20 17.84 2.31 8.70
CA HIS A 20 18.26 0.98 8.22
C HIS A 20 19.73 0.70 8.51
N GLU A 21 20.09 -0.57 8.51
CA GLU A 21 21.46 -1.08 8.66
C GLU A 21 21.99 -1.44 7.27
N HIS A 22 23.10 -0.85 6.83
CA HIS A 22 23.74 -1.27 5.58
C HIS A 22 24.37 -2.66 5.78
N PHE A 23 23.70 -3.71 5.32
CA PHE A 23 24.28 -5.04 5.26
C PHE A 23 25.44 -5.03 4.24
N LYS A 24 26.61 -5.59 4.60
CA LYS A 24 27.71 -5.75 3.64
C LYS A 24 27.23 -6.62 2.47
N GLY A 25 27.13 -6.02 1.27
CA GLY A 25 26.69 -6.69 0.04
C GLY A 25 25.27 -6.37 -0.43
N GLY A 26 24.49 -5.60 0.33
CA GLY A 26 23.19 -5.10 -0.15
C GLY A 26 23.35 -3.92 -1.11
N LEU A 27 22.51 -3.85 -2.15
CA LEU A 27 22.40 -2.66 -3.00
C LEU A 27 22.10 -1.44 -2.13
N PRO A 28 22.80 -0.31 -2.31
CA PRO A 28 22.51 0.90 -1.56
C PRO A 28 21.06 1.30 -1.84
N LEU A 29 20.23 1.37 -0.80
CA LEU A 29 18.92 1.98 -0.89
C LEU A 29 19.16 3.48 -1.16
N THR A 30 19.21 3.86 -2.43
CA THR A 30 19.29 5.24 -2.89
C THR A 30 17.94 5.91 -2.64
N GLY A 31 17.69 6.25 -1.38
CA GLY A 31 16.53 7.00 -0.97
C GLY A 31 16.87 7.79 0.27
N GLU A 32 16.57 9.09 0.28
CA GLU A 32 16.62 9.85 1.51
C GLU A 32 15.74 9.18 2.57
N PRO A 33 16.20 9.10 3.83
CA PRO A 33 15.36 8.56 4.89
C PRO A 33 14.05 9.34 4.93
N ARG A 34 12.93 8.64 4.71
CA ARG A 34 11.60 9.25 4.74
C ARG A 34 11.44 10.00 6.06
N ARG A 35 11.07 11.28 5.99
CA ARG A 35 10.80 12.09 7.18
C ARG A 35 9.81 11.36 8.08
N LYS A 36 10.11 11.30 9.38
CA LYS A 36 9.19 10.73 10.37
C LYS A 36 7.89 11.52 10.33
N ILE A 37 6.82 10.83 9.91
CA ILE A 37 5.46 11.34 9.97
C ILE A 37 5.07 11.44 11.45
N SER A 38 4.46 12.57 11.86
CA SER A 38 4.02 12.73 13.25
C SER A 38 2.90 11.75 13.56
N LYS A 39 2.74 11.39 14.84
CA LYS A 39 1.66 10.47 15.27
C LYS A 39 0.27 11.00 14.91
N GLU A 40 0.09 12.32 14.91
CA GLU A 40 -1.16 12.99 14.54
C GLU A 40 -1.42 12.87 13.04
N GLN A 41 -0.40 13.13 12.21
CA GLN A 41 -0.49 12.99 10.76
C GLN A 41 -0.80 11.53 10.37
N LEU A 42 -0.18 10.56 11.05
CA LEU A 42 -0.47 9.12 10.87
C LEU A 42 -1.93 8.76 11.16
N ARG A 43 -2.55 9.39 12.16
CA ARG A 43 -3.97 9.15 12.48
C ARG A 43 -4.88 9.74 11.41
N LEU A 44 -4.59 10.96 10.96
CA LEU A 44 -5.33 11.60 9.87
C LEU A 44 -5.24 10.78 8.58
N ASP A 45 -4.06 10.26 8.25
CA ASP A 45 -3.85 9.40 7.08
C ASP A 45 -4.61 8.06 7.20
N LEU A 46 -4.67 7.47 8.41
CA LEU A 46 -5.43 6.25 8.67
C LEU A 46 -6.94 6.47 8.56
N ASP A 47 -7.46 7.56 9.15
CA ASP A 47 -8.88 7.91 9.07
C ASP A 47 -9.29 8.19 7.61
N ALA A 48 -8.43 8.86 6.84
CA ALA A 48 -8.64 9.09 5.41
C ALA A 48 -8.59 7.79 4.60
N ALA A 49 -7.69 6.86 4.93
CA ALA A 49 -7.58 5.56 4.26
C ALA A 49 -8.82 4.67 4.52
N LEU A 50 -9.31 4.64 5.77
CA LEU A 50 -10.52 3.88 6.13
C LEU A 50 -11.79 4.44 5.47
N ALA A 51 -11.84 5.75 5.20
CA ALA A 51 -12.96 6.37 4.49
C ALA A 51 -12.98 6.07 2.98
N SER A 52 -11.86 5.61 2.40
CA SER A 52 -11.77 5.32 0.97
C SER A 52 -12.25 3.90 0.66
N VAL A 53 -13.32 3.77 -0.12
CA VAL A 53 -13.71 2.48 -0.68
C VAL A 53 -12.66 2.07 -1.71
N VAL A 54 -11.87 1.05 -1.39
CA VAL A 54 -10.88 0.49 -2.31
C VAL A 54 -11.61 -0.11 -3.51
N GLN A 55 -11.43 0.47 -4.69
CA GLN A 55 -12.01 -0.01 -5.94
C GLN A 55 -10.97 -0.77 -6.77
N ILE A 56 -11.40 -1.86 -7.38
CA ILE A 56 -10.60 -2.65 -8.32
C ILE A 56 -11.32 -2.76 -9.67
N LYS A 57 -10.54 -2.82 -10.76
CA LYS A 57 -11.08 -3.11 -12.09
C LYS A 57 -11.32 -4.60 -12.20
N ARG A 58 -12.56 -5.00 -12.50
CA ARG A 58 -12.95 -6.38 -12.78
C ARG A 58 -13.49 -6.50 -14.19
N VAL A 59 -13.21 -7.65 -14.82
CA VAL A 59 -13.81 -8.01 -16.11
C VAL A 59 -15.12 -8.73 -15.82
N LEU A 60 -16.22 -8.17 -16.32
CA LEU A 60 -17.57 -8.70 -16.19
C LEU A 60 -18.08 -9.16 -17.56
N ARG A 61 -19.03 -10.09 -17.55
CA ARG A 61 -19.70 -10.57 -18.75
C ARG A 61 -21.19 -10.37 -18.57
N CYS A 62 -21.81 -9.65 -19.50
CA CYS A 62 -23.25 -9.46 -19.46
C CYS A 62 -24.01 -10.76 -19.74
N ASP A 63 -24.98 -11.10 -18.89
CA ASP A 63 -25.80 -12.31 -19.05
C ASP A 63 -26.74 -12.24 -20.26
N GLY A 64 -27.20 -11.03 -20.62
CA GLY A 64 -28.14 -10.83 -21.73
C GLY A 64 -27.51 -10.90 -23.12
N CYS A 65 -26.40 -10.19 -23.34
CA CYS A 65 -25.77 -10.09 -24.67
C CYS A 65 -24.38 -10.74 -24.77
N GLY A 66 -23.88 -11.34 -23.69
CA GLY A 66 -22.58 -12.00 -23.65
C GLY A 66 -21.37 -11.07 -23.76
N HIS A 67 -21.58 -9.75 -23.84
CA HIS A 67 -20.50 -8.76 -23.98
C HIS A 67 -19.63 -8.71 -22.73
N GLN A 68 -18.32 -8.85 -22.92
CA GLN A 68 -17.32 -8.66 -21.87
C GLN A 68 -16.88 -7.19 -21.80
N PHE A 69 -16.85 -6.64 -20.59
CA PHE A 69 -16.42 -5.27 -20.33
C PHE A 69 -15.74 -5.16 -18.96
N THR A 70 -15.05 -4.04 -18.73
CA THR A 70 -14.37 -3.78 -17.45
C THR A 70 -15.15 -2.74 -16.65
N ALA A 71 -15.39 -3.00 -15.37
CA ALA A 71 -16.03 -2.08 -14.43
C ALA A 71 -15.19 -1.91 -13.16
N LEU A 72 -15.31 -0.75 -12.52
CA LEU A 72 -14.77 -0.52 -11.18
C LEU A 72 -15.76 -1.05 -10.16
N GLN A 73 -15.31 -1.99 -9.31
CA GLN A 73 -16.10 -2.55 -8.22
C GLN A 73 -15.32 -2.41 -6.91
N PRO A 74 -16.02 -2.27 -5.76
CA PRO A 74 -15.37 -2.37 -4.47
C PRO A 74 -14.63 -3.71 -4.36
N LEU A 75 -13.53 -3.70 -3.61
CA LEU A 75 -12.75 -4.90 -3.32
C LEU A 75 -13.62 -5.94 -2.60
N ASP A 76 -14.36 -5.49 -1.59
CA ASP A 76 -15.23 -6.32 -0.75
C ASP A 76 -16.69 -6.31 -1.24
N PRO A 77 -17.40 -7.44 -1.13
CA PRO A 77 -18.83 -7.52 -1.40
C PRO A 77 -19.63 -6.76 -0.33
N PRO A 78 -20.88 -6.32 -0.62
CA PRO A 78 -21.64 -6.57 -1.84
C PRO A 78 -21.20 -5.69 -3.03
N TYR A 79 -21.20 -6.28 -4.23
CA TYR A 79 -20.85 -5.56 -5.44
C TYR A 79 -22.06 -4.78 -5.98
N PRO A 80 -21.91 -3.50 -6.34
CA PRO A 80 -22.98 -2.74 -6.97
C PRO A 80 -23.27 -3.32 -8.38
N PRO A 81 -24.54 -3.25 -8.82
CA PRO A 81 -24.93 -3.74 -10.14
C PRO A 81 -24.18 -2.98 -11.24
N SER A 82 -23.62 -3.71 -12.19
CA SER A 82 -22.89 -3.15 -13.32
C SER A 82 -23.71 -3.31 -14.59
N LEU A 83 -24.09 -2.20 -15.22
CA LEU A 83 -24.90 -2.21 -16.43
C LEU A 83 -24.03 -2.41 -17.67
N CYS A 84 -24.48 -3.30 -18.54
CA CYS A 84 -23.84 -3.52 -19.83
C CYS A 84 -24.03 -2.31 -20.75
N ARG A 85 -22.92 -1.77 -21.28
CA ARG A 85 -22.96 -0.66 -22.26
C ARG A 85 -23.65 -0.99 -23.58
N LYS A 86 -23.77 -2.28 -23.93
CA LYS A 86 -24.39 -2.71 -25.20
C LYS A 86 -25.90 -2.88 -25.11
N CYS A 87 -26.41 -3.55 -24.08
CA CYS A 87 -27.83 -3.91 -23.99
C CYS A 87 -28.54 -3.38 -22.73
N GLY A 88 -27.83 -2.70 -21.83
CA GLY A 88 -28.39 -2.23 -20.55
C GLY A 88 -28.70 -3.33 -19.54
N GLY A 89 -28.46 -4.60 -19.88
CA GLY A 89 -28.65 -5.74 -18.98
C GLY A 89 -27.62 -5.78 -17.85
N ALA A 90 -27.93 -6.56 -16.81
CA ALA A 90 -27.01 -6.81 -15.71
C ALA A 90 -25.82 -7.68 -16.14
N ALA A 91 -24.73 -7.56 -15.38
CA ALA A 91 -23.50 -8.33 -15.46
C ALA A 91 -22.97 -8.63 -14.06
#